data_AF-A0A067PED7-F1
#
_entry.id   AF-A0A067PED7-F1
#
_cell.length_a   1.000
_cell.length_b   1.000
_cell.length_c   1.000
_cell.angle_alpha   90.00
_cell.angle_beta   90.00
_cell.angle_gamma   90.00
#
_symmetry.space_group_name_H-M   'P 1'
#
loop_
_entity.id
_entity.type
_entity.pdbx_description
1 polymer ?
#
loop_
_entity_poly.entity_id
_entity_poly.type
_entity_poly.pdbx_seq_one_letter_code
_entity_poly.pdbx_strand_id
1 'polypeptide(L)'
;MAVLKYHAILFEPCFEYAPRSFCQGSWQRRDDLSTMVGQTRELFHKSTSHELVYYVGTYKCIALPGLSGDAFKELSRTIQAGIIDATLPPDEISPESTTTVVRSLYEMGFLGIQCLGLQCVGFNRVLYDAVHPPEQQETQEASASRNQRRSSSATKRKDKTGCGDESRSKRVRVKVESEEEGVEFDELGSDA
;
A
#
# COMPACT_ATOMS: atom_id res chain seq x y z
N MET A 1 -4.34 3.90 32.08
CA MET A 1 -4.03 4.12 30.66
C MET A 1 -5.13 3.47 29.85
N ALA A 2 -5.85 4.23 29.03
CA ALA A 2 -6.83 3.65 28.11
C ALA A 2 -6.07 2.96 26.99
N VAL A 3 -6.19 1.63 26.88
CA VAL A 3 -5.67 0.90 25.72
C VAL A 3 -6.52 1.34 24.54
N LEU A 4 -5.90 1.99 23.54
CA LEU A 4 -6.59 2.33 22.30
C LEU A 4 -7.14 1.04 21.70
N LYS A 5 -8.45 0.99 21.51
CA LYS A 5 -9.15 -0.20 20.98
C LYS A 5 -8.75 -0.52 19.53
N TYR A 6 -8.08 0.40 18.86
CA TYR A 6 -7.71 0.36 17.44
C TYR A 6 -6.28 0.85 17.26
N HIS A 7 -5.58 0.32 16.26
CA HIS A 7 -4.20 0.69 15.93
C HIS A 7 -4.13 1.62 14.71
N ALA A 8 -5.14 1.58 13.85
CA ALA A 8 -5.29 2.51 12.72
C ALA A 8 -6.78 2.79 12.47
N ILE A 9 -7.06 3.87 11.74
CA ILE A 9 -8.40 4.26 11.30
C ILE A 9 -8.35 4.44 9.79
N LEU A 10 -9.33 3.88 9.10
CA LEU A 10 -9.56 4.06 7.68
C LEU A 10 -10.76 4.99 7.49
N PHE A 11 -10.58 6.02 6.65
CA PHE A 11 -11.61 6.98 6.26
C PHE A 11 -12.01 6.71 4.80
N GLU A 12 -13.31 6.71 4.53
CA GLU A 12 -13.83 6.62 3.16
C GLU A 12 -15.02 7.57 2.99
N PRO A 13 -15.09 8.32 1.88
CA PRO A 13 -16.27 9.09 1.50
C PRO A 13 -17.54 8.23 1.47
N CYS A 14 -18.67 8.72 2.00
CA CYS A 14 -19.97 8.08 1.77
C CYS A 14 -20.44 8.23 0.32
N PHE A 15 -19.88 9.17 -0.43
CA PHE A 15 -20.28 9.50 -1.78
C PHE A 15 -19.08 9.75 -2.67
N GLU A 16 -19.24 9.44 -3.95
CA GLU A 16 -18.32 9.77 -5.03
C GLU A 16 -19.04 10.66 -6.04
N TYR A 17 -18.32 11.65 -6.56
CA TYR A 17 -18.84 12.51 -7.61
C TYR A 17 -18.51 11.93 -8.98
N ALA A 18 -19.54 11.52 -9.73
CA ALA A 18 -19.40 11.06 -11.10
C ALA A 18 -19.77 12.18 -12.08
N PRO A 19 -18.80 12.87 -12.72
CA PRO A 19 -19.08 13.84 -13.75
C PRO A 19 -19.67 13.15 -14.98
N ARG A 20 -20.68 13.76 -15.60
CA ARG A 20 -21.28 13.26 -16.85
C ARG A 20 -21.03 14.22 -18.02
N SER A 21 -20.93 15.52 -17.77
CA SER A 21 -20.69 16.59 -18.76
C SER A 21 -20.37 17.93 -18.08
N PHE A 22 -20.05 18.97 -18.86
CA PHE A 22 -19.53 20.29 -18.43
C PHE A 22 -20.31 21.02 -17.30
N CYS A 23 -21.56 20.64 -17.02
CA CYS A 23 -22.37 21.16 -15.90
C CYS A 23 -23.28 20.09 -15.26
N GLN A 24 -23.05 18.82 -15.56
CA GLN A 24 -23.88 17.72 -15.06
C GLN A 24 -23.00 16.68 -14.41
N GLY A 25 -23.31 16.35 -13.16
CA GLY A 25 -22.73 15.23 -12.44
C GLY A 25 -23.76 14.63 -11.52
N SER A 26 -23.48 13.41 -11.07
CA SER A 26 -24.32 12.70 -10.11
C SER A 26 -23.47 12.26 -8.93
N TRP A 27 -23.98 12.46 -7.73
CA TRP A 27 -23.43 11.85 -6.53
C TRP A 27 -23.85 10.39 -6.47
N GLN A 28 -22.89 9.49 -6.33
CA GLN A 28 -23.13 8.07 -6.16
C GLN A 28 -22.76 7.69 -4.73
N ARG A 29 -23.61 6.91 -4.08
CA ARG A 29 -23.33 6.42 -2.72
C ARG A 29 -22.33 5.27 -2.77
N ARG A 30 -21.37 5.29 -1.84
CA ARG A 30 -20.42 4.20 -1.59
C ARG A 30 -20.84 3.49 -0.32
N ASP A 31 -20.94 2.17 -0.37
CA ASP A 31 -21.28 1.35 0.80
C ASP A 31 -20.20 0.28 1.10
N ASP A 32 -19.02 0.40 0.49
CA ASP A 32 -17.96 -0.61 0.51
C ASP A 32 -17.42 -0.88 1.92
N LEU A 33 -17.12 0.18 2.69
CA LEU A 33 -16.58 0.07 4.04
C LEU A 33 -17.47 -0.74 4.99
N SER A 34 -18.78 -0.62 4.84
CA SER A 34 -19.76 -1.31 5.70
C SER A 34 -19.67 -2.83 5.56
N THR A 35 -19.34 -3.32 4.37
CA THR A 35 -19.20 -4.75 4.08
C THR A 35 -17.97 -5.37 4.75
N MET A 36 -16.98 -4.55 5.10
CA MET A 36 -15.73 -4.99 5.74
C MET A 36 -15.89 -5.20 7.24
N VAL A 37 -16.93 -4.66 7.87
CA VAL A 37 -17.13 -4.72 9.32
C VAL A 37 -17.18 -6.16 9.82
N GLY A 38 -16.39 -6.47 10.85
CA GLY A 38 -16.30 -7.80 11.46
C GLY A 38 -15.35 -8.76 10.74
N GLN A 39 -14.90 -8.43 9.52
CA GLN A 39 -13.95 -9.23 8.76
C GLN A 39 -12.52 -9.03 9.27
N THR A 40 -11.67 -10.01 8.96
CA THR A 40 -10.21 -9.91 9.13
C THR A 40 -9.57 -9.77 7.77
N ARG A 41 -8.65 -8.82 7.63
CA ARG A 41 -8.00 -8.48 6.36
C ARG A 41 -6.51 -8.23 6.54
N GLU A 42 -5.77 -8.51 5.48
CA GLU A 42 -4.33 -8.27 5.40
C GLU A 42 -4.10 -6.83 4.97
N LEU A 43 -3.27 -6.10 5.72
CA LEU A 43 -3.00 -4.68 5.49
C LEU A 43 -1.63 -4.50 4.84
N PHE A 44 -1.61 -3.74 3.75
CA PHE A 44 -0.40 -3.33 3.05
C PHE A 44 -0.31 -1.81 3.04
N HIS A 45 0.90 -1.29 3.25
CA HIS A 45 1.20 0.13 3.21
C HIS A 45 2.17 0.42 2.06
N LYS A 46 1.78 1.29 1.14
CA LYS A 46 2.68 1.78 0.08
C LYS A 46 3.40 3.02 0.58
N SER A 47 4.73 2.95 0.66
CA SER A 47 5.55 4.12 0.97
C SER A 47 5.56 5.10 -0.19
N THR A 48 5.42 6.38 0.14
CA THR A 48 5.51 7.49 -0.83
C THR A 48 6.96 7.75 -1.27
N SER A 49 7.96 7.44 -0.43
CA SER A 49 9.36 7.79 -0.70
C SER A 49 10.12 6.75 -1.51
N HIS A 50 9.85 5.46 -1.30
CA HIS A 50 10.68 4.38 -1.85
C HIS A 50 9.95 3.51 -2.89
N GLU A 51 8.70 3.83 -3.24
CA GLU A 51 7.81 2.99 -4.08
C GLU A 51 7.64 1.54 -3.61
N LEU A 52 8.02 1.25 -2.36
CA LEU A 52 7.91 -0.07 -1.75
C LEU A 52 6.53 -0.27 -1.11
N VAL A 53 6.05 -1.51 -1.11
CA VAL A 53 4.85 -1.94 -0.42
C VAL A 53 5.25 -2.82 0.77
N TYR A 54 4.89 -2.39 1.96
CA TYR A 54 5.16 -3.06 3.22
C TYR A 54 3.92 -3.84 3.65
N TYR A 55 4.09 -5.13 3.95
CA TYR A 55 3.06 -5.88 4.62
C TYR A 55 3.08 -5.55 6.11
N VAL A 56 1.97 -5.01 6.62
CA VAL A 56 1.87 -4.48 7.99
C VAL A 56 1.36 -5.56 8.95
N GLY A 57 0.49 -6.45 8.47
CA GLY A 57 -0.06 -7.54 9.26
C GLY A 57 -1.53 -7.79 9.01
N THR A 58 -2.14 -8.53 9.94
CA THR A 58 -3.51 -8.99 9.86
C THR A 58 -4.39 -8.20 10.83
N TYR A 59 -5.43 -7.55 10.32
CA TYR A 59 -6.27 -6.62 11.07
C TYR A 59 -7.74 -7.02 11.06
N LYS A 60 -8.39 -6.90 12.21
CA LYS A 60 -9.85 -6.98 12.32
C LYS A 60 -10.48 -5.61 12.09
N CYS A 61 -11.47 -5.58 11.20
CA CYS A 61 -12.24 -4.39 10.86
C CYS A 61 -13.39 -4.19 11.86
N ILE A 62 -13.45 -3.03 12.49
CA ILE A 62 -14.44 -2.71 13.52
C ILE A 62 -15.18 -1.44 13.13
N ALA A 63 -16.51 -1.48 13.16
CA ALA A 63 -17.33 -0.31 12.88
C ALA A 63 -17.01 0.83 13.85
N LEU A 64 -16.84 2.03 13.29
CA LEU A 64 -16.78 3.29 14.02
C LEU A 64 -17.96 4.17 13.58
N PRO A 65 -18.42 5.10 14.44
CA PRO A 65 -19.35 6.12 13.98
C PRO A 65 -18.72 6.94 12.86
N GLY A 66 -19.53 7.34 11.88
CA GLY A 66 -19.08 8.27 10.83
C GLY A 66 -18.71 9.63 11.42
N LEU A 67 -17.91 10.40 10.68
CA LEU A 67 -17.52 11.75 11.11
C LEU A 67 -18.59 12.78 10.74
N SER A 68 -18.81 13.71 11.67
CA SER A 68 -19.57 14.94 11.41
C SER A 68 -18.71 15.97 10.68
N GLY A 69 -19.36 17.02 10.14
CA GLY A 69 -18.64 18.13 9.52
C GLY A 69 -17.72 18.88 10.48
N ASP A 70 -18.07 18.97 11.76
CA ASP A 70 -17.20 19.58 12.77
C ASP A 70 -15.98 18.70 13.07
N ALA A 71 -16.18 17.38 13.20
CA ALA A 71 -15.07 16.45 13.38
C ALA A 71 -14.15 16.39 12.15
N PHE A 72 -14.68 16.62 10.94
CA PHE A 72 -13.88 16.76 9.73
C PHE A 72 -12.94 17.97 9.78
N LYS A 73 -13.42 19.12 10.29
CA LYS A 73 -12.59 20.34 10.43
C LYS A 73 -11.40 20.13 11.36
N GLU A 74 -11.54 19.25 12.35
CA GLU A 74 -10.50 18.92 13.32
C GLU A 74 -9.43 17.95 12.75
N LEU A 75 -9.70 17.29 11.62
CA LEU A 75 -8.72 16.42 10.97
C LEU A 75 -7.52 17.22 10.45
N SER A 76 -6.37 16.55 10.32
CA SER A 76 -5.21 17.16 9.68
C SER A 76 -5.50 17.47 8.21
N ARG A 77 -4.86 18.51 7.68
CA ARG A 77 -5.02 18.92 6.27
C ARG A 77 -4.70 17.79 5.29
N THR A 78 -3.73 16.94 5.62
CA THR A 78 -3.36 15.77 4.81
C THR A 78 -4.50 14.77 4.71
N ILE A 79 -5.17 14.46 5.82
CA ILE A 79 -6.30 13.53 5.82
C ILE A 79 -7.49 14.16 5.10
N GLN A 80 -7.78 15.44 5.35
CA GLN A 80 -8.85 16.15 4.63
C GLN A 80 -8.63 16.13 3.12
N ALA A 81 -7.41 16.42 2.66
CA ALA A 81 -7.06 16.37 1.25
C ALA A 81 -7.27 14.96 0.67
N GLY A 82 -6.78 13.92 1.35
CA GLY A 82 -6.98 12.54 0.90
C GLY A 82 -8.44 12.12 0.80
N ILE A 83 -9.31 12.58 1.72
CA ILE A 83 -10.76 12.33 1.66
C ILE A 83 -11.39 13.06 0.46
N ILE A 84 -11.02 14.32 0.24
CA ILE A 84 -11.54 15.11 -0.89
C ILE A 84 -11.09 14.48 -2.22
N ASP A 85 -9.83 14.11 -2.33
CA ASP A 85 -9.28 13.46 -3.53
C ASP A 85 -9.98 12.13 -3.80
N ALA A 86 -10.25 11.32 -2.76
CA ALA A 86 -11.00 10.07 -2.88
C ALA A 86 -12.50 10.27 -3.22
N THR A 87 -13.03 11.47 -3.07
CA THR A 87 -14.43 11.82 -3.42
C THR A 87 -14.56 12.13 -4.91
N LEU A 88 -13.46 12.52 -5.54
CA LEU A 88 -13.37 12.97 -6.92
C LEU A 88 -12.85 11.84 -7.81
N PRO A 89 -13.20 11.82 -9.11
CA PRO A 89 -12.75 10.79 -10.02
C PRO A 89 -11.21 10.85 -10.19
N PRO A 90 -10.51 9.70 -10.18
CA PRO A 90 -9.04 9.65 -10.15
C PRO A 90 -8.38 10.14 -11.46
N ASP A 91 -9.10 10.10 -12.57
CA ASP A 91 -8.56 10.37 -13.91
C ASP A 91 -8.77 11.83 -14.38
N GLU A 92 -9.40 12.67 -13.57
CA GLU A 92 -9.60 14.09 -13.89
C GLU A 92 -8.84 14.98 -12.91
N ILE A 93 -7.95 15.83 -13.45
CA ILE A 93 -7.39 16.96 -12.68
C ILE A 93 -8.56 17.87 -12.33
N SER A 94 -9.05 17.73 -11.10
CA SER A 94 -10.17 18.51 -10.62
C SER A 94 -9.73 19.97 -10.46
N PRO A 95 -10.46 20.94 -11.05
CA PRO A 95 -10.18 22.35 -10.82
C PRO A 95 -10.19 22.69 -9.33
N GLU A 96 -9.36 23.64 -8.90
CA GLU A 96 -9.27 24.08 -7.50
C GLU A 96 -10.63 24.55 -6.93
N SER A 97 -11.48 25.12 -7.80
CA SER A 97 -12.85 25.49 -7.46
C SER A 97 -13.70 24.29 -7.04
N THR A 98 -13.56 23.15 -7.73
CA THR A 98 -14.27 21.91 -7.40
C THR A 98 -13.84 21.38 -6.04
N THR A 99 -12.52 21.30 -5.79
CA THR A 99 -11.95 20.85 -4.50
C THR A 99 -12.43 21.74 -3.35
N THR A 100 -12.49 23.05 -3.56
CA THR A 100 -12.99 24.02 -2.55
C THR A 100 -14.47 23.82 -2.24
N VAL A 101 -15.30 23.57 -3.27
CA VAL A 101 -16.72 23.28 -3.10
C VAL A 101 -16.91 21.97 -2.33
N VAL A 102 -16.20 20.89 -2.72
CA VAL A 102 -16.30 19.59 -2.03
C VAL A 102 -15.87 19.70 -0.57
N ARG A 103 -14.77 20.41 -0.27
CA ARG A 103 -14.36 20.71 1.10
C ARG A 103 -15.48 21.38 1.89
N SER A 104 -16.10 22.43 1.33
CA SER A 104 -17.18 23.16 1.98
C SER A 104 -18.39 22.26 2.28
N LEU A 105 -18.70 21.30 1.40
CA LEU A 105 -19.78 20.33 1.63
C LEU A 105 -19.48 19.38 2.80
N TYR A 106 -18.22 18.96 2.98
CA TYR A 106 -17.81 18.19 4.16
C TYR A 106 -17.86 19.03 5.44
N GLU A 107 -17.33 20.25 5.42
CA GLU A 107 -17.34 21.16 6.57
C GLU A 107 -18.75 21.53 7.05
N MET A 108 -19.71 21.61 6.12
CA MET A 108 -21.13 21.81 6.42
C MET A 108 -21.86 20.51 6.82
N GLY A 109 -21.22 19.34 6.67
CA GLY A 109 -21.81 18.04 7.00
C GLY A 109 -22.81 17.52 5.97
N PHE A 110 -22.85 18.08 4.75
CA PHE A 110 -23.69 17.56 3.67
C PHE A 110 -23.13 16.25 3.07
N LEU A 111 -21.81 16.10 3.08
CA LEU A 111 -21.15 14.84 2.73
C LEU A 111 -20.72 14.13 4.02
N GLY A 112 -21.08 12.85 4.11
CA GLY A 112 -20.67 11.99 5.21
C GLY A 112 -19.34 11.29 4.94
N ILE A 113 -18.65 10.92 6.01
CA ILE A 113 -17.41 10.13 5.96
C ILE A 113 -17.62 8.87 6.81
N GLN A 114 -17.40 7.71 6.20
CA GLN A 114 -17.39 6.43 6.90
C GLN A 114 -16.04 6.23 7.58
N CYS A 115 -16.07 5.58 8.74
CA CYS A 115 -14.89 5.28 9.52
C CYS A 115 -14.85 3.80 9.88
N LEU A 116 -13.68 3.21 9.74
CA LEU A 116 -13.45 1.83 10.11
C LEU A 116 -12.19 1.76 10.99
N GLY A 117 -12.36 1.24 12.20
CA GLY A 117 -11.25 0.97 13.10
C GLY A 117 -10.56 -0.32 12.69
N LEU A 118 -9.24 -0.28 12.62
CA LEU A 118 -8.40 -1.45 12.33
C LEU A 118 -7.68 -1.86 13.60
N GLN A 119 -7.98 -3.07 14.09
CA GLN A 119 -7.31 -3.66 15.25
C GLN A 119 -6.34 -4.74 14.77
N CYS A 120 -5.04 -4.60 15.06
CA CYS A 120 -4.07 -5.65 14.76
C CYS A 120 -4.43 -6.91 15.57
N VAL A 121 -4.55 -8.05 14.89
CA VAL A 121 -4.85 -9.35 15.50
C VAL A 121 -3.76 -10.39 15.24
N GLY A 122 -2.76 -10.07 14.41
CA GLY A 122 -1.63 -10.95 14.18
C GLY A 122 -0.83 -10.58 12.94
N PHE A 123 0.01 -11.52 12.51
CA PHE A 123 0.84 -11.40 11.33
C PHE A 123 0.88 -12.73 10.58
N ASN A 124 0.33 -12.75 9.37
CA ASN A 124 0.35 -13.92 8.50
C ASN A 124 1.75 -14.16 7.88
N ARG A 125 2.57 -14.97 8.54
CA ARG A 125 3.92 -15.33 8.06
C ARG A 125 3.91 -16.07 6.72
N VAL A 126 2.92 -16.95 6.50
CA VAL A 126 2.80 -17.70 5.25
C VAL A 126 2.60 -16.77 4.06
N LEU A 127 1.73 -15.76 4.22
CA LEU A 127 1.54 -14.73 3.21
C LEU A 127 2.81 -13.90 3.02
N TYR A 128 3.44 -13.46 4.11
CA TYR A 128 4.67 -12.68 4.05
C TYR A 128 5.78 -13.40 3.28
N ASP A 129 6.05 -14.65 3.61
CA ASP A 129 7.10 -15.45 2.95
C ASP A 129 6.77 -15.71 1.47
N ALA A 130 5.48 -15.80 1.12
CA ALA A 130 5.03 -15.97 -0.27
C ALA A 130 5.20 -14.70 -1.11
N VAL A 131 5.01 -13.50 -0.52
CA VAL A 131 5.18 -12.21 -1.22
C VAL A 131 6.61 -11.65 -1.12
N HIS A 132 7.39 -12.14 -0.18
CA HIS A 132 8.81 -11.81 0.02
C HIS A 132 9.66 -13.08 -0.07
N PRO A 133 9.78 -13.70 -1.26
CA PRO A 133 10.57 -14.90 -1.41
C PRO A 133 12.01 -14.63 -1.00
N PRO A 134 12.67 -15.56 -0.29
CA PRO A 134 14.07 -15.40 0.06
C PRO A 134 14.87 -15.19 -1.23
N GLU A 135 15.70 -14.16 -1.24
CA GLU A 135 16.63 -13.89 -2.33
C GLU A 135 17.42 -15.18 -2.56
N GLN A 136 17.23 -15.81 -3.72
CA GLN A 136 17.98 -17.01 -4.08
C GLN A 136 19.45 -16.59 -4.16
N GLN A 137 20.19 -16.81 -3.07
CA GLN A 137 21.64 -16.86 -3.12
C GLN A 137 21.98 -18.01 -4.06
N GLU A 138 22.21 -17.70 -5.34
CA GLU A 138 22.85 -18.61 -6.28
C GLU A 138 24.13 -19.07 -5.61
N THR A 139 24.11 -20.29 -5.11
CA THR A 139 25.26 -20.93 -4.48
C THR A 139 26.26 -21.17 -5.61
N GLN A 140 27.20 -20.25 -5.79
CA GLN A 140 28.37 -20.42 -6.66
C GLN A 140 29.32 -21.45 -6.02
N GLU A 141 28.89 -22.71 -5.95
CA GLU A 141 29.73 -23.84 -5.54
C GLU A 141 29.68 -24.93 -6.61
N ALA A 142 30.11 -24.63 -7.83
CA ALA A 142 30.32 -25.65 -8.87
C ALA A 142 31.30 -25.24 -9.98
N SER A 143 32.44 -24.62 -9.67
CA SER A 143 33.50 -24.46 -10.68
C SER A 143 34.94 -24.44 -10.14
N ALA A 144 35.21 -25.17 -9.06
CA ALA A 144 36.57 -25.36 -8.54
C ALA A 144 36.97 -26.84 -8.43
N SER A 145 36.67 -27.65 -9.45
CA SER A 145 37.26 -29.00 -9.56
C SER A 145 37.26 -29.52 -11.01
N ARG A 146 37.88 -28.78 -11.94
CA ARG A 146 38.16 -29.34 -13.27
C ARG A 146 39.51 -28.88 -13.80
N ASN A 147 40.58 -29.24 -13.10
CA ASN A 147 41.90 -29.22 -13.70
C ASN A 147 42.77 -30.35 -13.15
N GLN A 148 42.57 -31.56 -13.68
CA GLN A 148 43.64 -32.55 -13.91
C GLN A 148 43.06 -33.80 -14.59
N ARG A 149 43.25 -33.90 -15.92
CA ARG A 149 43.84 -35.08 -16.59
C ARG A 149 43.78 -34.90 -18.13
N ARG A 150 44.93 -34.50 -18.67
CA ARG A 150 45.64 -35.07 -19.82
C ARG A 150 44.82 -35.77 -20.91
N SER A 151 44.90 -35.19 -22.11
CA SER A 151 45.16 -35.83 -23.42
C SER A 151 44.38 -37.08 -23.81
N SER A 152 43.58 -37.00 -24.89
CA SER A 152 43.94 -37.51 -26.22
C SER A 152 42.72 -37.96 -27.04
N SER A 153 42.84 -37.74 -28.35
CA SER A 153 42.22 -38.44 -29.47
C SER A 153 40.77 -38.12 -29.88
N ALA A 154 40.67 -37.96 -31.19
CA ALA A 154 39.51 -37.58 -31.98
C ALA A 154 38.50 -38.73 -32.12
N THR A 155 37.21 -38.40 -32.21
CA THR A 155 36.33 -38.98 -33.24
C THR A 155 35.05 -38.17 -33.46
N LYS A 156 34.60 -38.27 -34.70
CA LYS A 156 33.55 -37.54 -35.42
C LYS A 156 32.21 -38.30 -35.33
N ARG A 157 31.07 -37.62 -35.09
CA ARG A 157 29.66 -37.98 -35.43
C ARG A 157 28.72 -36.93 -34.81
N LYS A 158 28.02 -36.07 -35.58
CA LYS A 158 26.70 -36.24 -36.24
C LYS A 158 25.59 -36.65 -35.25
N ASP A 159 24.67 -35.75 -34.88
CA ASP A 159 23.31 -35.61 -35.46
C ASP A 159 22.41 -34.59 -34.70
N LYS A 160 21.47 -34.00 -35.47
CA LYS A 160 20.10 -33.52 -35.20
C LYS A 160 19.65 -32.73 -33.93
N THR A 161 19.09 -31.56 -34.24
CA THR A 161 17.70 -31.08 -33.99
C THR A 161 17.18 -30.90 -32.56
N GLY A 162 16.68 -29.68 -32.27
CA GLY A 162 15.71 -29.45 -31.21
C GLY A 162 15.47 -27.98 -30.92
N CYS A 163 14.33 -27.47 -31.40
CA CYS A 163 13.77 -26.14 -31.13
C CYS A 163 13.30 -26.05 -29.66
N GLY A 164 13.56 -24.94 -28.99
CA GLY A 164 13.09 -24.67 -27.63
C GLY A 164 13.14 -23.16 -27.33
N ASP A 165 11.97 -22.55 -27.44
CA ASP A 165 11.66 -21.15 -27.17
C ASP A 165 11.68 -20.91 -25.65
N GLU A 166 12.43 -19.93 -25.15
CA GLU A 166 12.39 -19.56 -23.73
C GLU A 166 12.24 -18.05 -23.56
N SER A 167 11.05 -17.68 -23.07
CA SER A 167 10.58 -16.33 -22.88
C SER A 167 11.33 -15.62 -21.75
N ARG A 168 11.83 -14.44 -22.08
CA ARG A 168 12.64 -13.55 -21.25
C ARG A 168 11.77 -12.81 -20.23
N SER A 169 11.61 -13.36 -19.04
CA SER A 169 10.95 -12.66 -17.91
C SER A 169 11.96 -11.78 -17.18
N LYS A 170 11.71 -10.46 -17.17
CA LYS A 170 12.55 -9.44 -16.51
C LYS A 170 12.28 -9.45 -15.00
N ARG A 171 13.24 -9.87 -14.19
CA ARG A 171 13.21 -9.72 -12.72
C ARG A 171 13.61 -8.29 -12.33
N VAL A 172 12.75 -7.65 -11.55
CA VAL A 172 13.05 -6.41 -10.81
C VAL A 172 13.83 -6.80 -9.55
N ARG A 173 14.93 -6.10 -9.26
CA ARG A 173 15.75 -6.30 -8.06
C ARG A 173 15.20 -5.45 -6.92
N VAL A 174 14.98 -6.08 -5.76
CA VAL A 174 14.75 -5.40 -4.48
C VAL A 174 16.06 -5.51 -3.70
N LYS A 175 16.57 -4.37 -3.23
CA LYS A 175 17.79 -4.28 -2.43
C LYS A 175 17.39 -3.96 -0.99
N VAL A 176 17.90 -4.75 -0.05
CA VAL A 176 17.75 -4.51 1.39
C VAL A 176 19.03 -3.82 1.87
N GLU A 177 18.91 -2.58 2.33
CA GLU A 177 19.90 -1.95 3.20
C GLU A 177 19.23 -1.75 4.56
N SER A 178 19.75 -2.48 5.53
CA SER A 178 19.46 -2.33 6.95
C SER A 178 20.47 -1.34 7.51
N GLU A 179 20.04 -0.11 7.75
CA GLU A 179 20.75 0.83 8.61
C GLU A 179 19.86 1.17 9.80
N GLU A 180 20.23 0.59 10.94
CA GLU A 180 19.90 1.10 12.27
C GLU A 180 20.77 2.34 12.50
N GLU A 181 20.21 3.54 12.50
CA GLU A 181 20.82 4.66 13.25
C GLU A 181 19.73 5.50 13.93
N GLY A 182 19.99 5.75 15.22
CA GLY A 182 19.04 6.23 16.20
C GLY A 182 18.69 7.70 16.04
N VAL A 183 17.48 8.03 16.48
CA VAL A 183 17.05 9.41 16.68
C VAL A 183 17.41 9.81 18.10
N GLU A 184 18.46 10.62 18.22
CA GLU A 184 18.82 11.39 19.41
C GLU A 184 17.72 12.42 19.68
N PHE A 185 17.13 12.37 20.88
CA PHE A 185 16.08 13.28 21.33
C PHE A 185 16.74 14.37 22.15
N ASP A 186 16.96 15.54 21.56
CA ASP A 186 17.43 16.71 22.30
C ASP A 186 16.29 17.22 23.20
N GLU A 187 16.50 17.03 24.49
CA GLU A 187 15.74 17.60 25.57
C GLU A 187 16.29 19.00 25.89
N LEU A 188 15.39 19.91 26.28
CA LEU A 188 15.58 21.17 27.00
C LEU A 188 15.49 22.48 26.21
N GLY A 189 14.53 23.29 26.66
CA GLY A 189 14.39 24.70 26.32
C GLY A 189 13.21 25.36 27.02
N SER A 190 13.09 25.18 28.34
CA SER A 190 12.39 26.14 29.21
C SER A 190 13.10 27.48 29.08
N ASP A 191 12.38 28.55 28.71
CA ASP A 191 12.31 29.77 29.52
C ASP A 191 11.47 30.87 28.86
N ALA A 192 10.79 31.62 29.75
CA ALA A 192 10.07 32.89 29.62
C ALA A 192 8.62 32.88 29.11
#